data_AF-A0A944ACQ1-F1
#
_entry.id   AF-A0A944ACQ1-F1
#
_cell.length_a   1.000
_cell.length_b   1.000
_cell.length_c   1.000
_cell.angle_alpha   90.00
_cell.angle_beta   90.00
_cell.angle_gamma   90.00
#
_symmetry.space_group_name_H-M   'P 1'
#
loop_
_entity.id
_entity.type
_entity.pdbx_description
1 polymer ?
#
loop_
_entity_poly.entity_id
_entity_poly.type
_entity_poly.pdbx_seq_one_letter_code
_entity_poly.pdbx_strand_id
1 'polypeptide(L)' 'MWEISYFSYYERTKYRRKYAFGVVKVGDKGQIVIPKDARKQYSIKPGDTLMMLGDENGMALLKQRFSHVLSVN' A
#
# COMPACT_ATOMS: atom_id res chain seq x y z
N MET A 1 -6.79 31.31 11.27
CA MET A 1 -6.12 30.84 10.03
C MET A 1 -5.43 29.48 10.20
N TRP A 2 -4.57 29.30 11.21
CA TRP A 2 -3.88 28.02 11.46
C TRP A 2 -4.84 26.86 11.82
N GLU A 3 -5.92 27.17 12.54
CA GLU A 3 -6.95 26.21 12.92
C GLU A 3 -7.72 25.65 11.72
N ILE A 4 -7.99 26.50 10.71
CA ILE A 4 -8.65 26.08 9.45
C ILE A 4 -7.71 25.21 8.60
N SER A 5 -6.41 25.55 8.56
CA SER A 5 -5.40 24.75 7.87
C SER A 5 -5.25 23.35 8.48
N TYR A 6 -5.19 23.28 9.81
CA TYR A 6 -5.09 22.03 10.56
C TYR A 6 -6.35 21.16 10.36
N PHE A 7 -7.54 21.75 10.48
CA PHE A 7 -8.79 21.04 10.27
C PHE A 7 -8.92 20.50 8.84
N SER A 8 -8.55 21.30 7.82
CA SER A 8 -8.51 20.87 6.42
C SER A 8 -7.51 19.72 6.17
N TYR A 9 -6.36 19.73 6.85
CA TYR A 9 -5.38 18.66 6.78
C TYR A 9 -5.93 17.35 7.36
N TYR A 10 -6.62 17.41 8.51
CA TYR A 10 -7.24 16.25 9.14
C TYR A 10 -8.36 15.64 8.28
N GLU A 11 -9.22 16.47 7.67
CA GLU A 11 -10.29 15.95 6.80
C GLU A 11 -9.76 15.26 5.53
N ARG A 12 -8.63 15.73 4.98
CA ARG A 12 -7.99 15.11 3.81
C ARG A 12 -7.46 13.70 4.06
N THR A 13 -7.08 13.37 5.30
CA THR A 13 -6.56 12.04 5.66
C THR A 13 -7.66 11.06 6.04
N LYS A 14 -8.86 11.55 6.42
CA LYS A 14 -10.00 10.73 6.86
C LYS A 14 -10.67 9.96 5.71
N TYR A 15 -10.59 10.48 4.48
CA TYR A 15 -11.14 9.83 3.28
C TYR A 15 -10.04 9.22 2.38
N ARG A 16 -9.31 8.23 2.89
CA ARG A 16 -8.50 7.38 1.99
C ARG A 16 -9.43 6.48 1.20
N ARG A 17 -9.43 6.64 -0.13
CA ARG A 17 -10.16 5.75 -1.05
C ARG A 17 -9.75 4.30 -0.79
N LYS A 18 -10.71 3.47 -0.41
CA LYS A 18 -10.56 2.01 -0.34
C LYS A 18 -10.80 1.47 -1.74
N TYR A 19 -9.89 0.63 -2.24
CA TYR A 19 -9.99 0.03 -3.56
C TYR A 19 -10.15 -1.47 -3.42
N ALA A 20 -11.13 -2.04 -4.12
CA ALA A 20 -11.22 -3.47 -4.36
C ALA A 20 -10.76 -3.70 -5.81
N PHE A 21 -9.69 -4.48 -6.00
CA PHE A 21 -9.13 -4.78 -7.32
C PHE A 21 -9.63 -6.12 -7.88
N GLY A 22 -10.69 -6.68 -7.29
CA GLY A 22 -11.28 -7.98 -7.63
C GLY A 22 -10.83 -9.13 -6.71
N VAL A 23 -11.31 -10.33 -7.01
CA VAL A 23 -10.89 -11.58 -6.37
C VAL A 23 -9.84 -12.23 -7.25
N VAL A 24 -8.72 -12.65 -6.66
CA VAL A 24 -7.64 -13.36 -7.36
C VAL A 24 -7.56 -14.81 -6.88
N LYS A 25 -7.17 -15.71 -7.78
CA LYS A 25 -6.90 -17.11 -7.43
C LYS A 25 -5.43 -17.29 -7.11
N VAL A 26 -5.16 -18.21 -6.19
CA VAL A 26 -3.81 -18.69 -5.89
C VAL A 26 -3.46 -19.77 -6.91
N GLY A 27 -2.28 -19.67 -7.52
CA GLY A 27 -1.76 -20.69 -8.42
C GLY A 27 -1.14 -21.88 -7.67
N ASP A 28 -0.75 -22.90 -8.42
CA ASP A 28 -0.32 -24.21 -7.87
C ASP A 28 0.90 -24.14 -6.94
N LYS A 29 1.71 -23.08 -7.01
CA LYS A 29 2.88 -22.87 -6.15
C LYS A 29 2.65 -21.80 -5.09
N GLY A 30 1.39 -21.46 -4.80
CA GLY A 30 1.06 -20.39 -3.85
C GLY A 30 1.25 -18.98 -4.40
N GLN A 31 1.57 -18.82 -5.69
CA GLN A 31 1.74 -17.51 -6.30
C GLN A 31 0.40 -16.81 -6.55
N ILE A 32 0.38 -15.50 -6.36
CA ILE A 32 -0.75 -14.64 -6.72
C ILE A 32 -0.32 -13.64 -7.79
N VAL A 33 -1.23 -13.36 -8.72
CA VAL A 33 -1.02 -12.33 -9.73
C VAL A 33 -1.59 -11.01 -9.22
N ILE A 34 -0.76 -9.98 -9.13
CA ILE A 34 -1.22 -8.63 -8.76
C ILE A 34 -2.04 -8.05 -9.93
N PRO A 35 -3.33 -7.68 -9.73
CA PRO A 35 -4.17 -7.13 -10.78
C PRO A 35 -3.55 -5.91 -11.47
N LYS A 36 -3.83 -5.74 -12.76
CA LYS A 36 -3.30 -4.62 -13.57
C LYS A 36 -3.61 -3.26 -12.93
N ASP A 37 -4.82 -3.09 -12.42
CA ASP A 37 -5.26 -1.83 -11.83
C ASP A 37 -4.57 -1.55 -10.48
N ALA A 38 -4.33 -2.58 -9.67
CA ALA A 38 -3.52 -2.46 -8.45
C ALA A 38 -2.08 -2.05 -8.79
N ARG A 39 -1.48 -2.67 -9.81
CA ARG A 39 -0.12 -2.30 -10.27
C ARG A 39 -0.06 -0.83 -10.71
N LYS A 40 -1.06 -0.37 -11.46
CA LYS A 40 -1.15 1.04 -11.90
C LYS A 40 -1.35 1.99 -10.72
N GLN A 41 -2.25 1.65 -9.80
CA GLN A 41 -2.61 2.49 -8.66
C GLN A 41 -1.45 2.66 -7.66
N TYR A 42 -0.68 1.60 -7.42
CA TYR A 42 0.46 1.61 -6.49
C TYR A 42 1.82 1.71 -7.17
N SER A 43 1.85 1.94 -8.48
CA SER A 43 3.06 2.03 -9.31
C SER A 43 4.01 0.84 -9.11
N ILE A 44 3.47 -0.38 -9.03
CA ILE A 44 4.25 -1.62 -8.88
C ILE A 44 4.80 -2.03 -10.25
N LYS A 45 6.11 -2.16 -10.34
CA LYS A 45 6.87 -2.48 -11.56
C LYS A 45 7.64 -3.79 -11.38
N PRO A 46 8.00 -4.49 -12.48
CA PRO A 46 8.96 -5.59 -12.40
C PRO A 46 10.24 -5.16 -11.68
N GLY A 47 10.71 -5.98 -10.76
CA GLY A 47 11.88 -5.69 -9.92
C GLY A 47 11.57 -4.95 -8.62
N ASP A 48 10.35 -4.44 -8.41
CA ASP A 48 9.96 -3.90 -7.11
C ASP A 48 9.89 -5.00 -6.05
N THR A 49 10.40 -4.71 -4.85
CA THR A 49 10.25 -5.57 -3.68
C THR A 49 8.99 -5.21 -2.90
N LEU A 50 8.19 -6.23 -2.58
CA LEU A 50 7.04 -6.10 -1.69
C LEU A 50 7.31 -6.87 -0.40
N MET A 51 7.02 -6.24 0.73
CA MET A 51 7.02 -6.89 2.03
C MET A 51 5.65 -7.54 2.26
N MET A 52 5.65 -8.78 2.73
CA MET A 52 4.45 -9.53 3.11
C MET A 52 4.39 -9.62 4.63
N LEU A 53 3.29 -9.16 5.21
CA LEU A 53 3.01 -9.18 6.64
C LEU A 53 1.72 -9.94 6.89
N GLY A 54 1.58 -10.64 8.02
CA GLY A 54 0.33 -11.28 8.38
C GLY A 54 0.23 -11.61 9.87
N ASP A 55 -1.00 -11.81 10.32
CA ASP A 55 -1.42 -12.23 11.65
C ASP A 55 -2.61 -13.21 11.53
N GLU A 56 -3.27 -13.55 12.65
CA GLU A 56 -4.46 -14.41 12.63
C GLU A 56 -5.66 -13.82 11.84
N ASN A 57 -5.67 -12.52 11.56
CA ASN A 57 -6.76 -11.82 10.90
C ASN A 57 -6.54 -11.70 9.39
N GLY A 58 -5.33 -11.96 8.89
CA GLY A 58 -5.05 -12.04 7.46
C GLY A 58 -3.64 -11.60 7.09
N MET A 59 -3.50 -11.15 5.85
CA MET A 59 -2.20 -10.81 5.25
C MET A 59 -2.28 -9.51 4.46
N ALA A 60 -1.19 -8.74 4.51
CA ALA A 60 -1.02 -7.49 3.79
C ALA A 60 0.25 -7.51 2.95
N LEU A 61 0.20 -6.84 1.81
CA LEU A 61 1.36 -6.55 0.97
C LEU A 61 1.66 -5.06 1.03
N LEU A 62 2.92 -4.74 1.35
CA LEU A 62 3.41 -3.37 1.41
C LEU A 62 4.50 -3.20 0.36
N LYS A 63 4.37 -2.17 -0.50
CA LYS A 63 5.47 -1.79 -1.38
C LYS A 63 6.61 -1.24 -0.54
N GLN A 64 7.78 -1.87 -0.60
CA GLN A 64 8.94 -1.39 0.12
C GLN A 64 9.34 -0.03 -0.46
N ARG A 65 9.14 1.02 0.34
CA ARG A 65 9.72 2.33 0.08
C ARG A 65 10.95 2.38 0.95
N PHE A 66 12.14 2.36 0.35
CA PHE A 66 13.33 2.75 1.07
C PHE A 66 13.19 4.23 1.42
N SER A 67 12.63 4.51 2.60
CA SER A 67 12.93 5.76 3.26
C SER A 67 14.40 5.68 3.60
N HIS A 68 15.23 6.50 2.96
CA HIS A 68 16.51 6.86 3.56
C HIS A 68 16.17 7.38 4.95
N VAL A 69 16.30 6.53 5.97
CA VAL A 69 16.45 6.99 7.34
C VAL A 69 17.78 7.70 7.30
N LEU A 70 17.70 9.03 7.15
CA LEU A 70 18.84 9.91 7.24
C LEU A 70 19.55 9.60 8.56
N SER A 71 20.86 9.50 8.46
CA SER A 71 21.82 9.48 9.55
C SER A 71 21.31 10.22 10.77
N VAL A 72 21.16 9.51 11.88
CA VAL A 72 21.32 10.14 13.19
C VAL A 72 22.79 9.99 13.52
N ASN A 73 23.42 11.13 13.75
CA ASN A 73 24.83 11.33 14.10
C ASN A 73 25.21 10.45 15.30
#